data_AF-A0AAD7DWZ2-F1
#
_entry.id   AF-A0AAD7DWZ2-F1
#
_cell.length_a   1.000
_cell.length_b   1.000
_cell.length_c   1.000
_cell.angle_alpha   90.00
_cell.angle_beta   90.00
_cell.angle_gamma   90.00
#
_symmetry.space_group_name_H-M   'P 1'
#
loop_
_entity.id
_entity.type
_entity.pdbx_description
1 polymer ?
#
loop_
_entity_poly.entity_id
_entity_poly.type
_entity_poly.pdbx_seq_one_letter_code
_entity_poly.pdbx_strand_id
1 'polypeptide(L)'
;MADYALYTGERDAKEPAAADFLKKLNAHLRSHGVTAVAEKIVEAGDRFKHGSPADKWFNMIQSDPVKATERADWGAFCTAFKERFKGATPISKPAAQLEAELGRMRIEMGNLAKGSIQVGDREVYVLADFVERVHDAVADVDAGAKNVGMWDFYTALPAVLQEAIGGVVPASWSAMTTALSRVPQSKVEVAAAQYREQKGMAEQVDALQRKLASMSMAASRITPTAPRVGPNPAPPVASSGTPNAPNPPPLNPPAPATPAAPVAPANGKRAPLTKSQKDLLLVVLRECVRRTRPDTPVGRAGYAQDIALWHEKYRKVPRSSLQLEITGYPLSPGIAPPCSGECWRCGVATSPSHTKSPAGCAPRAELPALETTLRALAGTWLGRVDLRPPGAVAAVHVVEVVKLVPWYEGEDEASGETADVAEGFVNGLQ
;
A
#
# COMPACT_ATOMS: atom_id res chain seq x y z
N MET A 1 8.33 46.35 -4.34
CA MET A 1 7.72 46.37 -5.68
C MET A 1 7.96 45.02 -6.30
N ALA A 2 6.92 44.25 -6.60
CA ALA A 2 7.10 42.98 -7.31
C ALA A 2 7.60 43.32 -8.72
N ASP A 3 8.70 42.72 -9.14
CA ASP A 3 9.28 42.88 -10.46
C ASP A 3 8.32 42.23 -11.47
N TYR A 4 7.44 43.03 -12.07
CA TYR A 4 6.49 42.54 -13.06
C TYR A 4 7.24 42.38 -14.39
N ALA A 5 7.48 41.13 -14.78
CA ALA A 5 8.05 40.83 -16.09
C ALA A 5 7.23 41.52 -17.21
N LEU A 6 7.91 42.37 -17.98
CA LEU A 6 7.34 43.05 -19.15
C LEU A 6 7.07 42.04 -20.27
N TYR A 7 6.00 42.24 -21.01
CA TYR A 7 5.64 41.40 -22.14
C TYR A 7 6.37 41.87 -23.41
N THR A 8 7.05 40.97 -24.11
CA THR A 8 7.74 41.31 -25.37
C THR A 8 6.93 40.92 -26.60
N GLY A 9 6.14 39.85 -26.53
CA GLY A 9 5.43 39.31 -27.69
C GLY A 9 6.34 38.54 -28.66
N GLU A 10 7.52 38.12 -28.20
CA GLU A 10 8.39 37.20 -28.93
C GLU A 10 7.82 35.78 -28.92
N ARG A 11 7.91 35.08 -30.06
CA ARG A 11 7.34 33.72 -30.21
C ARG A 11 8.14 32.63 -29.50
N ASP A 12 9.44 32.82 -29.32
CA ASP A 12 10.37 31.80 -28.82
C ASP A 12 10.76 32.01 -27.34
N ALA A 13 10.30 33.10 -26.73
CA ALA A 13 10.58 33.40 -25.33
C ALA A 13 9.68 32.55 -24.40
N LYS A 14 10.16 32.23 -23.19
CA LYS A 14 9.37 31.61 -22.10
C LYS A 14 8.31 32.58 -21.54
N GLU A 15 7.64 33.32 -22.42
CA GLU A 15 6.64 34.31 -22.06
C GLU A 15 5.28 33.65 -21.82
N PRO A 16 4.47 34.22 -20.92
CA PRO A 16 3.10 33.78 -20.76
C PRO A 16 2.32 34.00 -22.06
N ALA A 17 1.34 33.14 -22.34
CA ALA A 17 0.43 33.36 -23.46
C ALA A 17 -0.26 34.74 -23.34
N ALA A 18 -0.57 35.37 -24.49
CA ALA A 18 -1.23 36.68 -24.54
C ALA A 18 -2.50 36.74 -23.66
N ALA A 19 -3.27 35.65 -23.61
CA ALA A 19 -4.44 35.54 -22.76
C ALA A 19 -4.11 35.59 -21.25
N ASP A 20 -3.03 34.96 -20.82
CA ASP A 20 -2.62 34.93 -19.41
C ASP A 20 -1.98 36.25 -18.97
N PHE A 21 -1.24 36.90 -19.87
CA PHE A 21 -0.81 38.28 -19.67
C PHE A 21 -2.02 39.20 -19.44
N LEU A 22 -3.04 39.14 -20.32
CA LEU A 22 -4.25 39.95 -20.16
C LEU A 22 -5.01 39.62 -18.87
N LYS A 23 -5.05 38.36 -18.42
CA LYS A 23 -5.65 38.02 -17.11
C LYS A 23 -4.92 38.70 -15.96
N LYS A 24 -3.58 38.65 -15.96
CA LYS A 24 -2.74 39.30 -14.94
C LYS A 24 -2.90 40.83 -14.97
N LEU A 25 -2.90 41.42 -16.16
CA LEU A 25 -3.12 42.85 -16.35
C LEU A 25 -4.51 43.27 -15.85
N ASN A 26 -5.57 42.54 -16.21
CA ASN A 26 -6.93 42.83 -15.74
C ASN A 26 -7.08 42.66 -14.22
N ALA A 27 -6.37 41.72 -13.60
CA ALA A 27 -6.32 41.60 -12.14
C ALA A 27 -5.64 42.83 -11.52
N HIS A 28 -4.54 43.28 -12.11
CA HIS A 28 -3.81 44.47 -11.67
C HIS A 28 -4.62 45.76 -11.81
N LEU A 29 -5.27 45.97 -12.97
CA LEU A 29 -6.15 47.12 -13.22
C LEU A 29 -7.29 47.18 -12.19
N ARG A 30 -7.89 46.02 -11.86
CA ARG A 30 -8.93 45.94 -10.82
C ARG A 30 -8.40 46.25 -9.43
N SER A 31 -7.22 45.75 -9.05
CA SER A 31 -6.66 46.02 -7.72
C SER A 31 -6.26 47.49 -7.52
N HIS A 32 -5.99 48.22 -8.61
CA HIS A 32 -5.64 49.65 -8.58
C HIS A 32 -6.82 50.56 -8.91
N GLY A 33 -8.03 50.01 -9.11
CA GLY A 33 -9.23 50.81 -9.38
C GLY A 33 -9.23 51.52 -10.74
N VAL A 34 -8.43 51.06 -11.71
CA VAL A 34 -8.36 51.66 -13.05
C VAL A 34 -9.62 51.27 -13.83
N THR A 35 -10.52 52.23 -14.03
CA THR A 35 -11.84 51.99 -14.63
C THR A 35 -11.95 52.57 -16.05
N ALA A 36 -11.34 53.73 -16.30
CA ALA A 36 -11.40 54.42 -17.57
C ALA A 36 -10.67 53.62 -18.68
N VAL A 37 -11.29 53.51 -19.85
CA VAL A 37 -10.74 52.71 -20.97
C VAL A 37 -9.40 53.28 -21.44
N ALA A 38 -9.29 54.60 -21.54
CA ALA A 38 -8.04 55.26 -21.94
C ALA A 38 -6.87 54.93 -20.99
N GLU A 39 -7.11 54.97 -19.68
CA GLU A 39 -6.10 54.63 -18.67
C GLU A 39 -5.69 53.16 -18.75
N LYS A 40 -6.63 52.23 -18.96
CA LYS A 40 -6.33 50.80 -19.15
C LYS A 40 -5.40 50.55 -20.34
N ILE A 41 -5.62 51.26 -21.44
CA ILE A 41 -4.83 51.12 -22.66
C ILE A 41 -3.43 51.70 -22.46
N VAL A 42 -3.30 52.83 -21.76
CA VAL A 42 -1.99 53.40 -21.39
C VAL A 42 -1.22 52.44 -20.48
N GLU A 43 -1.84 51.96 -19.40
CA GLU A 43 -1.21 51.01 -18.48
C GLU A 43 -0.82 49.71 -19.19
N ALA A 44 -1.58 49.25 -20.19
CA ALA A 44 -1.19 48.11 -21.02
C ALA A 44 0.12 48.37 -21.78
N GLY A 45 0.26 49.57 -22.36
CA GLY A 45 1.46 50.04 -23.05
C GLY A 45 2.70 50.03 -22.14
N ASP A 46 2.55 50.52 -20.92
CA ASP A 46 3.64 50.58 -19.92
C ASP A 46 4.15 49.18 -19.49
N ARG A 47 3.38 48.13 -19.78
CA ARG A 47 3.76 46.73 -19.53
C ARG A 47 4.41 46.04 -20.71
N PHE A 48 4.59 46.73 -21.84
CA PHE A 48 5.35 46.22 -22.96
C PHE A 48 6.82 46.61 -22.84
N LYS A 49 7.72 45.67 -23.13
CA LYS A 49 9.15 45.96 -23.12
C LYS A 49 9.49 46.90 -24.26
N HIS A 50 10.24 47.96 -24.00
CA HIS A 50 10.64 48.91 -25.04
C HIS A 50 11.35 48.21 -26.21
N GLY A 51 10.95 48.56 -27.44
CA GLY A 51 11.52 48.03 -28.69
C GLY A 51 11.05 46.61 -29.05
N SER A 52 10.24 45.97 -28.20
CA SER A 52 9.70 44.64 -28.44
C SER A 52 8.63 44.60 -29.53
N PRO A 53 8.30 43.41 -30.07
CA PRO A 53 7.15 43.25 -30.97
C PRO A 53 5.83 43.80 -30.41
N ALA A 54 5.58 43.64 -29.11
CA ALA A 54 4.39 44.15 -28.43
C ALA A 54 4.36 45.68 -28.40
N ASP A 55 5.47 46.33 -28.01
CA ASP A 55 5.60 47.78 -27.99
C ASP A 55 5.44 48.38 -29.40
N LYS A 56 6.09 47.79 -30.41
CA LYS A 56 5.92 48.21 -31.82
C LYS A 56 4.48 48.12 -32.31
N TRP A 57 3.79 47.02 -31.98
CA TRP A 57 2.38 46.85 -32.33
C TRP A 57 1.48 47.86 -31.60
N PHE A 58 1.75 48.13 -30.33
CA PHE A 58 1.00 49.12 -29.56
C PHE A 58 1.16 50.52 -30.17
N ASN A 59 2.39 50.93 -30.47
CA ASN A 59 2.68 52.21 -31.13
C ASN A 59 2.03 52.33 -32.52
N MET A 60 1.93 51.23 -33.27
CA MET A 60 1.19 51.18 -34.52
C MET A 60 -0.31 51.41 -34.31
N ILE A 61 -0.94 50.78 -33.31
CA ILE A 61 -2.36 51.03 -32.99
C ILE A 61 -2.57 52.46 -32.52
N GLN A 62 -1.64 53.04 -31.76
CA GLN A 62 -1.75 54.42 -31.30
C GLN A 62 -1.70 55.42 -32.46
N SER A 63 -0.92 55.13 -33.50
CA SER A 63 -0.69 56.03 -34.63
C SER A 63 -1.66 55.84 -35.81
N ASP A 64 -2.22 54.63 -36.02
CA ASP A 64 -3.06 54.33 -37.19
C ASP A 64 -4.51 54.79 -37.00
N PRO A 65 -5.03 55.76 -37.77
CA PRO A 65 -6.41 56.24 -37.64
C PRO A 65 -7.46 55.13 -37.85
N VAL A 66 -7.16 54.09 -38.63
CA VAL A 66 -8.07 52.95 -38.88
C VAL A 66 -8.29 52.10 -37.61
N LYS A 67 -7.36 52.16 -36.66
CA LYS A 67 -7.42 51.42 -35.39
C LYS A 67 -8.10 52.19 -34.25
N ALA A 68 -8.88 53.23 -34.57
CA ALA A 68 -9.58 54.05 -33.56
C ALA A 68 -10.45 53.23 -32.58
N THR A 69 -11.11 52.18 -33.05
CA THR A 69 -11.93 51.31 -32.21
C THR A 69 -11.11 50.58 -31.15
N GLU A 70 -9.92 50.09 -31.50
CA GLU A 70 -9.01 49.41 -30.56
C GLU A 70 -8.44 50.38 -29.51
N ARG A 71 -8.44 51.69 -29.79
CA ARG A 71 -8.06 52.74 -28.82
C ARG A 71 -9.21 53.21 -27.94
N ALA A 72 -10.45 53.04 -28.38
CA ALA A 72 -11.64 53.54 -27.69
C ALA A 72 -12.35 52.45 -26.88
N ASP A 73 -12.09 51.17 -27.17
CA ASP A 73 -12.76 50.03 -26.52
C ASP A 73 -11.75 48.99 -26.02
N TRP A 74 -11.84 48.68 -24.72
CA TRP A 74 -10.93 47.74 -24.07
C TRP A 74 -11.13 46.29 -24.56
N GLY A 75 -12.36 45.92 -24.92
CA GLY A 75 -12.67 44.59 -25.46
C GLY A 75 -12.07 44.40 -26.85
N ALA A 76 -12.18 45.41 -27.71
CA ALA A 76 -11.57 45.46 -29.03
C ALA A 76 -10.04 45.39 -28.92
N PHE A 77 -9.43 46.16 -28.03
CA PHE A 77 -7.99 46.08 -27.73
C PHE A 77 -7.58 44.66 -27.34
N CYS A 78 -8.26 44.04 -26.36
CA CYS A 78 -7.97 42.69 -25.90
C CYS A 78 -8.10 41.64 -27.01
N THR A 79 -9.09 41.80 -27.89
CA THR A 79 -9.33 40.89 -29.02
C THR A 79 -8.23 41.02 -30.06
N ALA A 80 -7.90 42.25 -30.47
CA ALA A 80 -6.81 42.52 -31.41
C ALA A 80 -5.46 42.05 -30.86
N PHE A 81 -5.21 42.25 -29.56
CA PHE A 81 -4.00 41.78 -28.90
C PHE A 81 -3.87 40.24 -28.95
N LYS A 82 -4.94 39.52 -28.58
CA LYS A 82 -4.97 38.05 -28.64
C LYS A 82 -4.78 37.52 -30.05
N GLU A 83 -5.37 38.18 -31.06
CA GLU A 83 -5.22 37.76 -32.45
C GLU A 83 -3.79 37.99 -32.94
N ARG A 84 -3.19 39.13 -32.61
CA ARG A 84 -1.82 39.48 -33.02
C ARG A 84 -0.78 38.55 -32.39
N PHE A 85 -0.92 38.31 -31.09
CA PHE A 85 0.00 37.52 -30.28
C PHE A 85 -0.60 36.16 -29.92
N LYS A 86 -1.42 35.60 -30.81
CA LYS A 86 -1.83 34.20 -30.67
C LYS A 86 -0.55 33.39 -30.61
N GLY A 87 -0.35 32.70 -29.49
CA GLY A 87 0.73 31.74 -29.37
C GLY A 87 0.66 30.77 -30.55
N ALA A 88 1.76 30.06 -30.82
CA ALA A 88 1.69 28.95 -31.76
C ALA A 88 0.45 28.13 -31.40
N THR A 89 -0.51 28.02 -32.32
CA THR A 89 -1.69 27.18 -32.12
C THR A 89 -1.12 25.84 -31.68
N PRO A 90 -1.48 25.33 -30.49
CA PRO A 90 -1.04 24.00 -30.10
C PRO A 90 -1.36 23.13 -31.30
N ILE A 91 -0.34 22.46 -31.85
CA ILE A 91 -0.58 21.49 -32.92
C ILE A 91 -1.44 20.43 -32.23
N SER A 92 -2.76 20.59 -32.36
CA SER A 92 -3.70 19.67 -31.77
C SER A 92 -3.45 18.36 -32.48
N LYS A 93 -3.18 17.33 -31.69
CA LYS A 93 -2.95 16.01 -32.26
C LYS A 93 -4.19 15.67 -33.09
N PRO A 94 -4.02 15.10 -34.30
CA PRO A 94 -5.16 14.70 -35.10
C PRO A 94 -6.04 13.75 -34.28
N ALA A 95 -7.37 13.83 -34.45
CA ALA A 95 -8.32 13.06 -33.66
C ALA A 95 -7.99 11.55 -33.61
N ALA A 96 -7.56 10.97 -34.74
CA ALA A 96 -7.12 9.57 -34.81
C ALA A 96 -5.91 9.25 -33.89
N GLN A 97 -5.00 10.20 -33.69
CA GLN A 97 -3.88 10.04 -32.77
C GLN A 97 -4.36 10.13 -31.32
N LEU A 98 -5.31 11.02 -31.01
CA LEU A 98 -5.90 11.11 -29.67
C LEU A 98 -6.71 9.84 -29.33
N GLU A 99 -7.50 9.32 -30.28
CA GLU A 99 -8.21 8.04 -30.13
C GLU A 99 -7.23 6.88 -29.87
N ALA A 100 -6.11 6.85 -30.60
CA ALA A 100 -5.07 5.84 -30.38
C ALA A 100 -4.37 6.00 -29.02
N GLU A 101 -4.16 7.23 -28.55
CA GLU A 101 -3.59 7.51 -27.23
C GLU A 101 -4.55 7.10 -26.11
N LEU A 102 -5.83 7.46 -26.22
CA LEU A 102 -6.89 7.05 -25.30
C LEU A 102 -6.99 5.53 -25.22
N GLY A 103 -7.02 4.85 -26.38
CA GLY A 103 -7.02 3.39 -26.47
C GLY A 103 -5.75 2.72 -25.92
N ARG A 104 -4.65 3.47 -25.72
CA ARG A 104 -3.38 3.01 -25.12
C ARG A 104 -3.22 3.40 -23.65
N MET A 105 -4.15 4.14 -23.05
CA MET A 105 -4.07 4.48 -21.64
C MET A 105 -4.16 3.21 -20.79
N ARG A 106 -3.22 3.00 -19.88
CA ARG A 106 -3.15 1.82 -19.00
C ARG A 106 -2.96 2.23 -17.57
N ILE A 107 -3.49 1.40 -16.69
CA ILE A 107 -3.17 1.42 -15.27
C ILE A 107 -2.69 0.03 -14.86
N GLU A 108 -1.47 -0.05 -14.35
CA GLU A 108 -0.91 -1.32 -13.90
C GLU A 108 -1.33 -1.64 -12.47
N MET A 109 -1.42 -2.93 -12.13
CA MET A 109 -1.65 -3.36 -10.74
C MET A 109 -0.61 -2.83 -9.77
N GLY A 110 0.65 -2.68 -10.21
CA GLY A 110 1.70 -2.08 -9.39
C GLY A 110 1.43 -0.63 -9.02
N ASN A 111 0.77 0.14 -9.90
CA ASN A 111 0.38 1.52 -9.64
C ASN A 111 -0.90 1.59 -8.80
N LEU A 112 -1.92 0.77 -9.11
CA LEU A 112 -3.12 0.64 -8.25
C LEU A 112 -2.75 0.27 -6.81
N ALA A 113 -1.78 -0.63 -6.65
CA ALA A 113 -1.33 -1.08 -5.34
C ALA A 113 -0.59 -0.01 -4.53
N LYS A 114 -0.32 1.18 -5.08
CA LYS A 114 0.22 2.32 -4.29
C LYS A 114 -0.86 2.98 -3.43
N GLY A 115 -2.14 2.81 -3.76
CA GLY A 115 -3.25 3.41 -3.02
C GLY A 115 -3.45 4.87 -3.42
N SER A 116 -2.85 5.78 -2.67
CA SER A 116 -2.91 7.23 -2.90
C SER A 116 -1.61 7.79 -3.47
N ILE A 117 -1.73 8.90 -4.19
CA ILE A 117 -0.63 9.71 -4.73
C ILE A 117 -0.88 11.18 -4.41
N GLN A 118 0.20 11.95 -4.33
CA GLN A 118 0.12 13.41 -4.20
C GLN A 118 -0.04 14.02 -5.61
N VAL A 119 -1.14 14.73 -5.83
CA VAL A 119 -1.40 15.52 -7.04
C VAL A 119 -1.53 16.97 -6.62
N GLY A 120 -0.48 17.75 -6.85
CA GLY A 120 -0.34 19.09 -6.27
C GLY A 120 -0.26 19.02 -4.74
N ASP A 121 -1.16 19.73 -4.06
CA ASP A 121 -1.23 19.80 -2.59
C ASP A 121 -2.29 18.84 -2.01
N ARG A 122 -2.79 17.88 -2.80
CA ARG A 122 -3.86 16.97 -2.39
C ARG A 122 -3.45 15.52 -2.56
N GLU A 123 -3.83 14.71 -1.57
CA GLU A 123 -3.74 13.26 -1.65
C GLU A 123 -4.97 12.71 -2.37
N VAL A 124 -4.76 12.05 -3.51
CA VAL A 124 -5.81 11.50 -4.36
C VAL A 124 -5.55 10.02 -4.60
N TYR A 125 -6.60 9.20 -4.61
CA TYR A 125 -6.47 7.79 -4.96
C TYR A 125 -6.02 7.63 -6.42
N VAL A 126 -5.08 6.70 -6.66
CA VAL A 126 -4.51 6.47 -8.00
C VAL A 126 -5.58 6.16 -9.05
N LEU A 127 -6.63 5.42 -8.67
CA LEU A 127 -7.74 5.13 -9.58
C LEU A 127 -8.55 6.39 -9.92
N ALA A 128 -8.77 7.29 -8.95
CA ALA A 128 -9.52 8.53 -9.19
C ALA A 128 -8.74 9.46 -10.14
N ASP A 129 -7.45 9.66 -9.90
CA ASP A 129 -6.56 10.40 -10.83
C ASP A 129 -6.56 9.79 -12.23
N PHE A 130 -6.48 8.47 -12.33
CA PHE A 130 -6.50 7.80 -13.62
C PHE A 130 -7.83 8.01 -14.36
N VAL A 131 -8.97 7.91 -13.66
CA VAL A 131 -10.29 8.15 -14.26
C VAL A 131 -10.45 9.58 -14.73
N GLU A 132 -9.96 10.56 -13.96
CA GLU A 132 -9.95 11.97 -14.35
C GLU A 132 -9.14 12.19 -15.63
N ARG A 133 -7.93 11.61 -15.73
CA ARG A 133 -7.13 11.67 -16.96
C ARG A 133 -7.81 11.02 -18.16
N VAL A 134 -8.51 9.91 -17.97
CA VAL A 134 -9.28 9.26 -19.05
C VAL A 134 -10.46 10.15 -19.45
N HIS A 135 -11.14 10.76 -18.49
CA HIS A 135 -12.24 11.68 -18.74
C HIS A 135 -11.78 12.90 -19.56
N ASP A 136 -10.65 13.52 -19.19
CA ASP A 136 -10.08 14.65 -19.93
C ASP A 136 -9.65 14.23 -21.34
N ALA A 137 -9.01 13.07 -21.49
CA ALA A 137 -8.64 12.56 -22.80
C ALA A 137 -9.86 12.25 -23.70
N VAL A 138 -10.99 11.83 -23.12
CA VAL A 138 -12.26 11.66 -23.86
C VAL A 138 -12.81 13.02 -24.31
N ALA A 139 -12.74 14.03 -23.44
CA ALA A 139 -13.17 15.39 -23.77
C ALA A 139 -12.32 16.03 -24.89
N ASP A 140 -11.03 15.72 -24.96
CA ASP A 140 -10.15 16.20 -26.03
C ASP A 140 -10.45 15.57 -27.41
N VAL A 141 -11.08 14.40 -27.44
CA VAL A 141 -11.50 13.71 -28.68
C VAL A 141 -12.89 14.17 -29.14
N ASP A 142 -13.59 14.99 -28.34
CA ASP A 142 -15.05 15.15 -28.36
C ASP A 142 -15.58 15.94 -29.59
N ALA A 143 -16.11 15.16 -30.54
CA ALA A 143 -17.17 15.54 -31.49
C ALA A 143 -17.75 14.30 -32.21
N GLY A 144 -17.12 13.13 -32.10
CA GLY A 144 -17.61 11.92 -32.77
C GLY A 144 -16.83 10.65 -32.46
N ALA A 145 -16.14 10.61 -31.31
CA ALA A 145 -15.35 9.46 -30.88
C ALA A 145 -16.24 8.22 -30.89
N LYS A 146 -16.07 7.40 -31.93
CA LYS A 146 -16.64 6.07 -31.98
C LYS A 146 -16.05 5.28 -30.82
N ASN A 147 -16.66 4.15 -30.48
CA ASN A 147 -16.14 3.16 -29.50
C ASN A 147 -14.78 2.54 -29.89
N VAL A 148 -14.01 3.19 -30.77
CA VAL A 148 -12.68 2.83 -31.27
C VAL A 148 -11.69 2.84 -30.09
N GLY A 149 -10.91 1.77 -29.98
CA GLY A 149 -9.92 1.59 -28.91
C GLY A 149 -10.49 1.27 -27.53
N MET A 150 -11.81 1.31 -27.32
CA MET A 150 -12.41 1.03 -26.01
C MET A 150 -12.25 -0.43 -25.59
N TRP A 151 -12.32 -1.37 -26.53
CA TRP A 151 -12.04 -2.79 -26.26
C TRP A 151 -10.59 -3.01 -25.83
N ASP A 152 -9.64 -2.40 -26.55
CA ASP A 152 -8.20 -2.50 -26.23
C ASP A 152 -7.87 -1.84 -24.89
N PHE A 153 -8.55 -0.74 -24.56
CA PHE A 153 -8.49 -0.11 -23.25
C PHE A 153 -9.02 -1.04 -22.16
N TYR A 154 -10.22 -1.58 -22.34
CA TYR A 154 -10.88 -2.46 -21.37
C TYR A 154 -10.07 -3.73 -21.09
N THR A 155 -9.65 -4.43 -22.14
CA THR A 155 -8.90 -5.69 -22.01
C THR A 155 -7.55 -5.53 -21.32
N ALA A 156 -7.00 -4.33 -21.35
CA ALA A 156 -5.74 -4.01 -20.72
C ALA A 156 -5.89 -3.38 -19.32
N LEU A 157 -7.13 -3.13 -18.85
CA LEU A 157 -7.37 -2.84 -17.45
C LEU A 157 -7.03 -4.09 -16.61
N PRO A 158 -6.59 -3.91 -15.36
CA PRO A 158 -6.43 -5.02 -14.44
C PRO A 158 -7.74 -5.79 -14.22
N ALA A 159 -7.64 -7.11 -14.04
CA ALA A 159 -8.80 -8.00 -13.92
C ALA A 159 -9.79 -7.56 -12.82
N VAL A 160 -9.31 -7.02 -11.70
CA VAL A 160 -10.17 -6.47 -10.63
C VAL A 160 -11.08 -5.35 -11.12
N LEU A 161 -10.60 -4.50 -12.02
CA LEU A 161 -11.40 -3.41 -12.58
C LEU A 161 -12.37 -3.94 -13.64
N GLN A 162 -11.94 -4.88 -14.49
CA GLN A 162 -12.82 -5.53 -15.46
C GLN A 162 -13.99 -6.23 -14.77
N GLU A 163 -13.72 -6.98 -13.70
CA GLU A 163 -14.74 -7.65 -12.88
C GLU A 163 -15.66 -6.63 -12.20
N ALA A 164 -15.10 -5.54 -11.65
CA ALA A 164 -15.90 -4.51 -10.98
C ALA A 164 -16.84 -3.75 -11.93
N ILE A 165 -16.47 -3.62 -13.21
CA ILE A 165 -17.30 -3.02 -14.27
C ILE A 165 -18.40 -4.00 -14.77
N GLY A 166 -18.38 -5.26 -14.32
CA GLY A 166 -19.39 -6.27 -14.64
C GLY A 166 -19.02 -7.18 -15.80
N GLY A 167 -17.74 -7.26 -16.18
CA GLY A 167 -17.25 -8.21 -17.19
C GLY A 167 -17.66 -7.89 -18.64
N VAL A 168 -18.47 -6.85 -18.86
CA VAL A 168 -18.96 -6.41 -20.17
C VAL A 168 -18.44 -5.02 -20.45
N VAL A 169 -17.96 -4.79 -21.67
CA VAL A 169 -17.48 -3.47 -22.10
C VAL A 169 -18.66 -2.51 -22.20
N PRO A 170 -18.64 -1.37 -21.49
CA PRO A 170 -19.66 -0.34 -21.59
C PRO A 170 -19.85 0.16 -23.03
N ALA A 171 -21.05 0.64 -23.35
CA ALA A 171 -21.40 1.04 -24.72
C ALA A 171 -20.81 2.38 -25.19
N SER A 172 -20.17 3.13 -24.30
CA SER A 172 -19.56 4.43 -24.59
C SER A 172 -18.44 4.76 -23.62
N TRP A 173 -17.55 5.66 -24.03
CA TRP A 173 -16.48 6.18 -23.17
C TRP A 173 -17.01 6.86 -21.89
N SER A 174 -18.13 7.59 -21.98
CA SER A 174 -18.79 8.19 -20.80
C SER A 174 -19.32 7.12 -19.83
N ALA A 175 -19.91 6.04 -20.37
CA ALA A 175 -20.33 4.91 -19.54
C ALA A 175 -19.13 4.18 -18.90
N MET A 176 -18.01 4.07 -19.62
CA MET A 176 -16.76 3.50 -19.10
C MET A 176 -16.17 4.31 -17.94
N THR A 177 -16.01 5.62 -18.09
CA THR A 177 -15.47 6.49 -17.03
C THR A 177 -16.41 6.53 -15.82
N THR A 178 -17.72 6.53 -16.04
CA THR A 178 -18.74 6.42 -14.98
C THR A 178 -18.68 5.08 -14.25
N ALA A 179 -18.47 3.97 -14.97
CA ALA A 179 -18.34 2.66 -14.34
C ALA A 179 -17.05 2.57 -13.50
N LEU A 180 -15.93 3.10 -14.03
CA LEU A 180 -14.65 3.13 -13.33
C LEU A 180 -14.70 4.00 -12.05
N SER A 181 -15.36 5.15 -12.08
CA SER A 181 -15.49 6.02 -10.89
C SER A 181 -16.35 5.42 -9.78
N ARG A 182 -17.23 4.45 -10.13
CA ARG A 182 -18.09 3.73 -9.17
C ARG A 182 -17.46 2.46 -8.61
N VAL A 183 -16.23 2.10 -9.02
CA VAL A 183 -15.55 0.90 -8.50
C VAL A 183 -15.32 1.06 -6.99
N PRO A 184 -15.82 0.13 -6.15
CA PRO A 184 -15.62 0.24 -4.71
C PRO A 184 -14.14 0.17 -4.34
N GLN A 185 -13.67 1.17 -3.59
CA GLN A 185 -12.28 1.25 -3.13
C GLN A 185 -11.84 -0.01 -2.38
N SER A 186 -12.72 -0.59 -1.55
CA SER A 186 -12.44 -1.82 -0.80
C SER A 186 -12.06 -3.00 -1.71
N LYS A 187 -12.65 -3.12 -2.90
CA LYS A 187 -12.27 -4.17 -3.87
C LYS A 187 -10.85 -3.95 -4.40
N VAL A 188 -10.51 -2.70 -4.70
CA VAL A 188 -9.18 -2.33 -5.20
C VAL A 188 -8.12 -2.59 -4.13
N GLU A 189 -8.40 -2.28 -2.87
CA GLU A 189 -7.49 -2.53 -1.75
C GLU A 189 -7.25 -4.02 -1.51
N VAL A 190 -8.30 -4.85 -1.58
CA VAL A 190 -8.16 -6.31 -1.48
C VAL A 190 -7.31 -6.86 -2.62
N ALA A 191 -7.57 -6.46 -3.86
CA ALA A 191 -6.77 -6.90 -5.00
C ALA A 191 -5.33 -6.39 -4.94
N ALA A 192 -5.11 -5.16 -4.47
CA ALA A 192 -3.78 -4.62 -4.23
C ALA A 192 -3.01 -5.43 -3.18
N ALA A 193 -3.66 -5.85 -2.09
CA ALA A 193 -3.06 -6.70 -1.07
C ALA A 193 -2.66 -8.06 -1.64
N GLN A 194 -3.55 -8.71 -2.39
CA GLN A 194 -3.28 -9.98 -3.07
C GLN A 194 -2.12 -9.85 -4.08
N TYR A 195 -2.09 -8.76 -4.85
CA TYR A 195 -1.01 -8.51 -5.80
C TYR A 195 0.35 -8.36 -5.09
N ARG A 196 0.41 -7.61 -3.98
CA ARG A 196 1.64 -7.47 -3.18
C ARG A 196 2.09 -8.82 -2.62
N GLU A 197 1.17 -9.66 -2.17
CA GLU A 197 1.46 -11.00 -1.67
C GLU A 197 2.03 -11.89 -2.79
N GLN A 198 1.36 -11.96 -3.94
CA GLN A 198 1.80 -12.74 -5.11
C GLN A 198 3.17 -12.28 -5.61
N LYS A 199 3.39 -10.97 -5.71
CA LYS A 199 4.69 -10.42 -6.11
C LYS A 199 5.78 -10.80 -5.10
N GLY A 200 5.48 -10.70 -3.80
CA GLY A 200 6.39 -11.13 -2.74
C GLY A 200 6.73 -12.62 -2.80
N MET A 201 5.77 -13.48 -3.16
CA MET A 201 6.03 -14.91 -3.37
C MET A 201 6.90 -15.16 -4.61
N ALA A 202 6.60 -14.50 -5.73
CA ALA A 202 7.39 -14.62 -6.96
C ALA A 202 8.86 -14.22 -6.74
N GLU A 203 9.10 -13.11 -6.03
CA GLU A 203 10.44 -12.65 -5.67
C GLU A 203 11.19 -13.66 -4.79
N GLN A 204 10.49 -14.35 -3.88
CA GLN A 204 11.07 -15.43 -3.07
C GLN A 204 11.43 -16.66 -3.89
N VAL A 205 10.58 -17.07 -4.82
CA VAL A 205 10.85 -18.19 -5.74
C VAL A 205 12.07 -17.88 -6.59
N ASP A 206 12.15 -16.68 -7.18
CA ASP A 206 13.30 -16.24 -7.97
C ASP A 206 14.59 -16.18 -7.14
N ALA A 207 14.49 -15.75 -5.88
CA ALA A 207 15.64 -15.74 -4.97
C ALA A 207 16.11 -17.17 -4.64
N LEU A 208 15.19 -18.12 -4.44
CA LEU A 208 15.52 -19.52 -4.21
C LEU A 208 16.13 -20.19 -5.45
N GLN A 209 15.56 -19.95 -6.63
CA GLN A 209 16.10 -20.46 -7.90
C GLN A 209 17.52 -19.93 -8.14
N ARG A 210 17.77 -18.63 -7.91
CA ARG A 210 19.11 -18.05 -8.01
C ARG A 210 20.10 -18.68 -7.02
N LYS A 211 19.68 -18.96 -5.78
CA LYS A 211 20.51 -19.66 -4.81
C LYS A 211 20.84 -21.08 -5.26
N LEU A 212 19.86 -21.82 -5.75
CA LEU A 212 20.07 -23.18 -6.25
C LEU A 212 21.05 -23.22 -7.44
N ALA A 213 20.89 -22.31 -8.40
CA ALA A 213 21.79 -22.16 -9.53
C ALA A 213 23.23 -21.78 -9.11
N SER A 214 23.38 -20.96 -8.07
CA SER A 214 24.71 -20.61 -7.54
C SER A 214 25.39 -21.80 -6.85
N MET A 215 24.62 -22.67 -6.18
CA MET A 215 25.15 -23.87 -5.52
C MET A 215 25.56 -24.95 -6.54
N SER A 216 24.80 -25.13 -7.64
CA SER A 216 25.14 -26.11 -8.67
C SER A 216 26.45 -25.76 -9.39
N MET A 217 26.74 -24.47 -9.60
CA MET A 217 27.99 -24.02 -10.22
C MET A 217 29.23 -24.18 -9.32
N ALA A 218 29.05 -24.14 -7.99
CA ALA A 218 30.14 -24.37 -7.04
C ALA A 218 30.54 -25.86 -6.95
N ALA A 219 29.58 -26.78 -7.14
CA ALA A 219 29.83 -28.22 -7.06
C ALA A 219 30.67 -28.77 -8.23
N SER A 220 30.66 -28.13 -9.41
CA SER A 220 31.44 -28.56 -10.58
C SER A 220 32.92 -28.16 -10.57
N ARG A 221 33.43 -27.48 -9.53
CA ARG A 221 34.86 -27.12 -9.39
C ARG A 221 35.66 -28.03 -8.46
N ILE A 222 35.10 -29.13 -7.97
CA ILE A 222 35.87 -30.14 -7.24
C ILE A 222 36.46 -31.11 -8.28
N THR A 223 37.66 -30.78 -8.77
CA THR A 223 38.50 -31.72 -9.51
C THR A 223 38.87 -32.90 -8.61
N PRO A 224 38.73 -34.16 -9.07
CA PRO A 224 39.14 -35.32 -8.29
C PRO A 224 40.67 -35.32 -8.18
N THR A 225 41.19 -34.95 -7.02
CA THR A 225 42.62 -35.08 -6.71
C THR A 225 42.90 -36.56 -6.46
N ALA A 226 43.76 -37.15 -7.29
CA ALA A 226 44.15 -38.56 -7.22
C ALA A 226 44.78 -38.91 -5.85
N PRO A 227 44.56 -40.14 -5.33
CA PRO A 227 45.10 -40.57 -4.04
C PRO A 227 46.61 -40.77 -4.15
N ARG A 228 47.38 -39.96 -3.43
CA ARG A 228 48.83 -40.08 -3.31
C ARG A 228 49.15 -41.13 -2.25
N VAL A 229 49.58 -42.31 -2.70
CA VAL A 229 50.18 -43.37 -1.88
C VAL A 229 51.47 -42.84 -1.26
N GLY A 230 51.60 -42.92 0.06
CA GLY A 230 52.81 -42.57 0.82
C GLY A 230 52.98 -43.50 2.02
N PRO A 231 54.21 -43.93 2.35
CA PRO A 231 54.45 -45.13 3.15
C PRO A 231 54.55 -44.86 4.66
N ASN A 232 54.26 -45.93 5.39
CA ASN A 232 54.47 -46.21 6.81
C ASN A 232 55.79 -45.64 7.37
N PRO A 233 55.85 -45.27 8.67
CA PRO A 233 56.55 -46.18 9.58
C PRO A 233 55.90 -46.37 10.96
N ALA A 234 56.35 -47.46 11.58
CA ALA A 234 55.87 -48.19 12.74
C ALA A 234 56.12 -47.51 14.13
N PRO A 235 55.62 -48.10 15.24
CA PRO A 235 55.35 -47.44 16.53
C PRO A 235 56.38 -47.74 17.64
N PRO A 236 56.16 -47.25 18.88
CA PRO A 236 56.51 -48.05 20.05
C PRO A 236 55.37 -48.24 21.08
N VAL A 237 55.19 -49.52 21.35
CA VAL A 237 54.80 -50.34 22.51
C VAL A 237 54.63 -49.72 23.91
N ALA A 238 53.76 -50.42 24.67
CA ALA A 238 53.67 -50.63 26.13
C ALA A 238 52.50 -49.88 26.82
N SER A 239 51.65 -50.48 27.67
CA SER A 239 51.63 -51.80 28.30
C SER A 239 50.28 -52.07 29.00
N SER A 240 49.95 -53.37 29.19
CA SER A 240 49.16 -53.99 30.28
C SER A 240 47.76 -53.45 30.63
N GLY A 241 46.66 -54.21 30.72
CA GLY A 241 46.42 -55.65 30.72
C GLY A 241 45.12 -55.93 31.48
N THR A 242 44.28 -56.85 31.01
CA THR A 242 43.52 -57.84 31.81
C THR A 242 42.66 -58.73 30.89
N PRO A 243 42.51 -60.04 31.20
CA PRO A 243 41.89 -61.02 30.32
C PRO A 243 40.44 -61.31 30.71
N ASN A 244 39.57 -61.60 29.73
CA ASN A 244 38.41 -62.45 29.98
C ASN A 244 37.96 -63.19 28.71
N ALA A 245 37.38 -64.35 28.96
CA ALA A 245 37.29 -65.57 28.14
C ALA A 245 36.54 -65.48 26.79
N PRO A 246 36.76 -66.46 25.88
CA PRO A 246 36.12 -66.53 24.58
C PRO A 246 34.73 -67.19 24.66
N ASN A 247 33.71 -66.53 24.09
CA ASN A 247 32.41 -67.11 23.80
C ASN A 247 32.35 -67.52 22.32
N PRO A 248 31.79 -68.70 21.95
CA PRO A 248 31.73 -69.14 20.56
C PRO A 248 30.68 -68.34 19.76
N PRO A 249 30.87 -68.15 18.44
CA PRO A 249 29.90 -67.43 17.62
C PRO A 249 28.68 -68.31 17.27
N PRO A 250 27.45 -67.79 17.33
CA PRO A 250 26.31 -68.47 16.73
C PRO A 250 26.32 -68.25 15.20
N LEU A 251 26.28 -69.35 14.45
CA LEU A 251 25.92 -69.40 13.05
C LEU A 251 24.46 -68.99 12.89
N ASN A 252 24.19 -67.76 12.45
CA ASN A 252 22.91 -67.39 11.87
C ASN A 252 23.16 -66.66 10.54
N PRO A 253 22.52 -67.07 9.43
CA PRO A 253 22.66 -66.40 8.15
C PRO A 253 22.01 -64.99 8.18
N PRO A 254 22.57 -64.00 7.49
CA PRO A 254 22.01 -62.66 7.45
C PRO A 254 20.72 -62.64 6.62
N ALA A 255 19.62 -62.22 7.24
CA ALA A 255 18.40 -61.82 6.54
C ALA A 255 18.69 -60.57 5.68
N PRO A 256 18.02 -60.42 4.51
CA PRO A 256 18.21 -59.26 3.66
C PRO A 256 17.83 -57.98 4.40
N ALA A 257 18.80 -57.06 4.49
CA ALA A 257 18.63 -55.73 5.05
C ALA A 257 17.54 -54.99 4.27
N THR A 258 16.38 -54.81 4.90
CA THR A 258 15.43 -53.78 4.50
C THR A 258 16.11 -52.43 4.75
N PRO A 259 16.11 -51.49 3.78
CA PRO A 259 16.72 -50.19 3.98
C PRO A 259 16.00 -49.49 5.14
N ALA A 260 16.74 -49.27 6.22
CA ALA A 260 16.30 -48.46 7.33
C ALA A 260 15.86 -47.09 6.80
N ALA A 261 14.61 -46.73 7.08
CA ALA A 261 14.10 -45.39 6.81
C ALA A 261 15.04 -44.36 7.47
N PRO A 262 15.34 -43.24 6.80
CA PRO A 262 16.28 -42.25 7.34
C PRO A 262 15.74 -41.72 8.66
N VAL A 263 16.52 -41.94 9.72
CA VAL A 263 16.32 -41.32 11.03
C VAL A 263 16.37 -39.80 10.81
N ALA A 264 15.22 -39.14 11.00
CA ALA A 264 15.12 -37.70 10.92
C ALA A 264 16.10 -37.05 11.92
N PRO A 265 16.88 -36.04 11.52
CA PRO A 265 17.83 -35.40 12.43
C PRO A 265 17.07 -34.65 13.53
N ALA A 266 17.10 -35.22 14.73
CA ALA A 266 16.74 -34.52 15.95
C ALA A 266 17.71 -33.35 16.15
N ASN A 267 17.18 -32.15 16.43
CA ASN A 267 17.90 -30.91 16.73
C ASN A 267 18.54 -30.16 15.55
N GLY A 268 17.82 -30.06 14.42
CA GLY A 268 18.12 -29.04 13.41
C GLY A 268 17.99 -27.63 13.99
N LYS A 269 19.12 -26.98 14.29
CA LYS A 269 19.16 -25.53 14.59
C LYS A 269 18.51 -24.80 13.41
N ARG A 270 17.36 -24.16 13.64
CA ARG A 270 16.71 -23.33 12.61
C ARG A 270 17.74 -22.31 12.09
N ALA A 271 17.82 -22.16 10.78
CA ALA A 271 18.65 -21.13 10.18
C ALA A 271 18.25 -19.75 10.74
N PRO A 272 19.22 -18.84 10.96
CA PRO A 272 18.91 -17.49 11.40
C PRO A 272 17.90 -16.79 10.50
N LEU A 273 16.88 -16.16 11.08
CA LEU A 273 15.96 -15.31 10.31
C LEU A 273 16.75 -14.18 9.64
N THR A 274 16.44 -13.92 8.37
CA THR A 274 16.96 -12.76 7.64
C THR A 274 16.46 -11.46 8.26
N LYS A 275 17.10 -10.33 7.95
CA LYS A 275 16.64 -9.01 8.40
C LYS A 275 15.18 -8.75 8.00
N SER A 276 14.82 -9.01 6.75
CA SER A 276 13.45 -8.84 6.25
C SER A 276 12.42 -9.71 6.98
N GLN A 277 12.79 -10.95 7.35
CA GLN A 277 11.90 -11.81 8.14
C GLN A 277 11.74 -11.31 9.58
N LYS A 278 12.79 -10.75 10.18
CA LYS A 278 12.70 -10.11 11.50
C LYS A 278 11.80 -8.88 11.46
N ASP A 279 11.92 -8.06 10.42
CA ASP A 279 11.08 -6.87 10.21
C ASP A 279 9.61 -7.28 10.04
N LEU A 280 9.33 -8.33 9.25
CA LEU A 280 7.98 -8.87 9.09
C LEU A 280 7.41 -9.42 10.40
N LEU A 281 8.18 -10.23 11.14
CA LEU A 281 7.78 -10.74 12.45
C LEU A 281 7.43 -9.60 13.41
N LEU A 282 8.21 -8.51 13.39
CA LEU A 282 7.97 -7.34 14.23
C LEU A 282 6.65 -6.62 13.86
N VAL A 283 6.32 -6.53 12.57
CA VAL A 283 5.02 -6.00 12.10
C VAL A 283 3.87 -6.90 12.55
N VAL A 284 4.00 -8.21 12.38
CA VAL A 284 2.99 -9.20 12.80
C VAL A 284 2.75 -9.12 14.31
N LEU A 285 3.81 -9.05 15.10
CA LEU A 285 3.71 -8.96 16.56
C LEU A 285 3.05 -7.64 17.02
N ARG A 286 3.38 -6.51 16.39
CA ARG A 286 2.70 -5.22 16.67
C ARG A 286 1.20 -5.32 16.41
N GLU A 287 0.80 -5.97 15.31
CA GLU A 287 -0.60 -6.16 14.99
C GLU A 287 -1.30 -7.10 15.98
N CYS A 288 -0.66 -8.20 16.39
CA CYS A 288 -1.13 -9.08 17.45
C CYS A 288 -1.34 -8.34 18.78
N VAL A 289 -0.38 -7.49 19.17
CA VAL A 289 -0.48 -6.65 20.37
C VAL A 289 -1.63 -5.65 20.25
N ARG A 290 -1.76 -4.97 19.10
CA ARG A 290 -2.85 -4.01 18.83
C ARG A 290 -4.24 -4.66 18.91
N ARG A 291 -4.38 -5.93 18.52
CA ARG A 291 -5.63 -6.69 18.58
C ARG A 291 -5.89 -7.36 19.92
N THR A 292 -4.97 -7.28 20.88
CA THR A 292 -5.12 -7.93 22.18
C THR A 292 -6.33 -7.32 22.91
N ARG A 293 -7.25 -8.18 23.36
CA ARG A 293 -8.45 -7.75 24.08
C ARG A 293 -8.09 -7.34 25.52
N PRO A 294 -8.84 -6.42 26.15
CA PRO A 294 -8.71 -6.14 27.57
C PRO A 294 -8.92 -7.40 28.44
N ASP A 295 -8.29 -7.46 29.62
CA ASP A 295 -8.44 -8.60 30.55
C ASP A 295 -9.75 -8.56 31.36
N THR A 296 -10.87 -8.51 30.65
CA THR A 296 -12.21 -8.55 31.21
C THR A 296 -12.88 -9.86 30.82
N PRO A 297 -13.95 -10.30 31.52
CA PRO A 297 -14.71 -11.48 31.10
C PRO A 297 -15.19 -11.41 29.64
N VAL A 298 -15.63 -10.23 29.20
CA VAL A 298 -16.04 -9.97 27.81
C VAL A 298 -14.83 -10.07 26.85
N GLY A 299 -13.68 -9.50 27.23
CA GLY A 299 -12.46 -9.59 26.43
C GLY A 299 -11.95 -11.03 26.29
N ARG A 300 -12.04 -11.85 27.34
CA ARG A 300 -11.69 -13.28 27.29
C ARG A 300 -12.66 -14.09 26.43
N ALA A 301 -13.95 -13.78 26.44
CA ALA A 301 -14.92 -14.39 25.53
C ALA A 301 -14.64 -14.01 24.06
N GLY A 302 -14.33 -12.74 23.79
CA GLY A 302 -13.91 -12.27 22.47
C GLY A 302 -12.62 -12.94 21.99
N TYR A 303 -11.64 -13.13 22.88
CA TYR A 303 -10.41 -13.85 22.58
C TYR A 303 -10.67 -15.29 22.12
N ALA A 304 -11.59 -16.01 22.77
CA ALA A 304 -11.97 -17.36 22.34
C ALA A 304 -12.56 -17.37 20.91
N GLN A 305 -13.33 -16.35 20.54
CA GLN A 305 -13.83 -16.18 19.17
C GLN A 305 -12.70 -15.84 18.19
N ASP A 306 -11.77 -14.96 18.58
CA ASP A 306 -10.60 -14.60 17.75
C ASP A 306 -9.73 -15.84 17.46
N ILE A 307 -9.54 -16.73 18.45
CA ILE A 307 -8.88 -18.03 18.26
C ILE A 307 -9.66 -18.90 17.28
N ALA A 308 -10.98 -19.02 17.44
CA ALA A 308 -11.81 -19.86 16.57
C ALA A 308 -11.75 -19.39 15.11
N LEU A 309 -11.87 -18.08 14.87
CA LEU A 309 -11.74 -17.48 13.55
C LEU A 309 -10.36 -17.69 12.95
N TRP A 310 -9.31 -17.55 13.75
CA TRP A 310 -7.94 -17.81 13.31
C TRP A 310 -7.78 -19.28 12.90
N HIS A 311 -8.28 -20.22 13.70
CA HIS A 311 -8.22 -21.63 13.37
C HIS A 311 -9.03 -21.98 12.12
N GLU A 312 -10.21 -21.41 11.94
CA GLU A 312 -11.00 -21.64 10.72
C GLU A 312 -10.28 -21.13 9.48
N LYS A 313 -9.68 -19.94 9.56
CA LYS A 313 -8.90 -19.35 8.45
C LYS A 313 -7.71 -20.20 8.04
N TYR A 314 -6.99 -20.79 9.00
CA TYR A 314 -5.76 -21.55 8.75
C TYR A 314 -5.92 -23.07 8.85
N ARG A 315 -7.14 -23.59 9.01
CA ARG A 315 -7.43 -25.03 9.18
C ARG A 315 -6.87 -25.90 8.07
N LYS A 316 -6.86 -25.40 6.84
CA LYS A 316 -6.38 -26.13 5.64
C LYS A 316 -4.85 -26.14 5.51
N VAL A 317 -4.14 -25.36 6.32
CA VAL A 317 -2.67 -25.29 6.30
C VAL A 317 -2.11 -26.36 7.25
N PRO A 318 -1.29 -27.31 6.77
CA PRO A 318 -0.63 -28.28 7.65
C PRO A 318 0.16 -27.55 8.75
N ARG A 319 0.11 -28.06 9.98
CA ARG A 319 0.81 -27.43 11.12
C ARG A 319 2.31 -27.30 10.90
N SER A 320 2.92 -28.20 10.13
CA SER A 320 4.34 -28.14 9.73
C SER A 320 4.66 -26.99 8.77
N SER A 321 3.68 -26.55 7.99
CA SER A 321 3.79 -25.46 7.02
C SER A 321 3.30 -24.12 7.55
N LEU A 322 2.74 -24.11 8.77
CA LEU A 322 2.23 -22.89 9.41
C LEU A 322 3.39 -22.02 9.91
N GLN A 323 3.64 -20.92 9.20
CA GLN A 323 4.66 -19.93 9.53
C GLN A 323 4.07 -18.84 10.43
N LEU A 324 4.14 -19.04 11.75
CA LEU A 324 3.61 -18.10 12.75
C LEU A 324 4.30 -16.72 12.68
N GLU A 325 5.52 -16.65 12.18
CA GLU A 325 6.24 -15.41 11.92
C GLU A 325 5.62 -14.54 10.81
N ILE A 326 4.73 -15.12 9.99
CA ILE A 326 3.98 -14.43 8.95
C ILE A 326 2.50 -14.30 9.33
N THR A 327 1.90 -15.38 9.84
CA THR A 327 0.46 -15.43 10.09
C THR A 327 0.05 -14.85 11.45
N GLY A 328 0.98 -14.79 12.41
CA GLY A 328 0.70 -14.41 13.79
C GLY A 328 -0.25 -15.38 14.50
N TYR A 329 -0.59 -15.05 15.75
CA TYR A 329 -1.59 -15.76 16.54
C TYR A 329 -2.25 -14.78 17.53
N PRO A 330 -3.57 -14.88 17.80
CA PRO A 330 -4.20 -14.05 18.83
C PRO A 330 -3.50 -14.20 20.17
N LEU A 331 -3.21 -13.08 20.85
CA LEU A 331 -2.56 -13.08 22.16
C LEU A 331 -3.60 -13.13 23.27
N SER A 332 -3.34 -13.94 24.30
CA SER A 332 -4.27 -14.03 25.42
C SER A 332 -4.39 -12.66 26.12
N PRO A 333 -5.58 -12.30 26.63
CA PRO A 333 -5.77 -11.07 27.41
C PRO A 333 -4.99 -11.09 28.73
N GLY A 334 -4.59 -9.92 29.23
CA GLY A 334 -4.04 -9.76 30.59
C GLY A 334 -2.60 -10.21 30.82
N ILE A 335 -1.92 -10.65 29.78
CA ILE A 335 -0.52 -11.07 29.85
C ILE A 335 0.41 -10.05 29.19
N ALA A 336 1.69 -10.11 29.54
CA ALA A 336 2.67 -9.17 29.03
C ALA A 336 2.84 -9.34 27.50
N PRO A 337 3.12 -8.26 26.75
CA PRO A 337 3.40 -8.34 25.33
C PRO A 337 4.59 -9.27 25.03
N PRO A 338 4.64 -9.91 23.85
CA PRO A 338 5.82 -10.63 23.39
C PRO A 338 7.07 -9.74 23.42
N CYS A 339 8.24 -10.31 23.68
CA CYS A 339 9.52 -9.58 23.74
C CYS A 339 9.64 -8.55 24.89
N SER A 340 8.75 -8.56 25.87
CA SER A 340 8.87 -7.71 27.08
C SER A 340 9.80 -8.30 28.15
N GLY A 341 10.21 -9.56 27.98
CA GLY A 341 10.95 -10.33 28.99
C GLY A 341 10.07 -11.29 29.78
N GLU A 342 8.87 -11.54 29.26
CA GLU A 342 7.90 -12.50 29.72
C GLU A 342 8.39 -13.94 29.64
N CYS A 343 7.82 -14.81 30.48
CA CYS A 343 7.95 -16.25 30.29
C CYS A 343 7.11 -16.69 29.09
N TRP A 344 7.71 -17.43 28.14
CA TRP A 344 7.01 -17.86 26.92
C TRP A 344 5.87 -18.84 27.19
N ARG A 345 5.87 -19.50 28.36
CA ARG A 345 4.89 -20.51 28.75
C ARG A 345 3.65 -19.93 29.43
N CYS A 346 3.84 -18.88 30.25
CA CYS A 346 2.74 -18.28 31.02
C CYS A 346 2.45 -16.81 30.66
N GLY A 347 3.27 -16.18 29.83
CA GLY A 347 3.07 -14.80 29.37
C GLY A 347 3.32 -13.73 30.44
N VAL A 348 3.72 -14.10 31.66
CA VAL A 348 3.96 -13.14 32.75
C VAL A 348 5.41 -12.66 32.73
N ALA A 349 5.60 -11.34 32.80
CA ALA A 349 6.89 -10.72 33.08
C ALA A 349 7.11 -10.73 34.61
N THR A 350 8.08 -11.52 35.07
CA THR A 350 8.42 -11.66 36.49
C THR A 350 9.85 -11.21 36.76
N SER A 351 10.13 -10.76 37.97
CA SER A 351 11.48 -10.52 38.49
C SER A 351 11.69 -11.42 39.72
N PRO A 352 12.59 -12.42 39.67
CA PRO A 352 13.46 -12.79 38.55
C PRO A 352 12.73 -13.45 37.39
N SER A 353 13.24 -13.29 36.17
CA SER A 353 12.67 -13.91 34.96
C SER A 353 12.80 -15.43 35.01
N HIS A 354 11.69 -16.16 34.89
CA HIS A 354 11.67 -17.63 34.89
C HIS A 354 11.45 -18.23 33.48
N THR A 355 11.93 -17.56 32.44
CA THR A 355 11.73 -17.87 31.01
C THR A 355 11.89 -19.34 30.56
N LYS A 356 12.52 -20.21 31.35
CA LYS A 356 12.80 -21.61 31.01
C LYS A 356 12.42 -22.65 32.07
N SER A 357 12.01 -22.25 33.28
CA SER A 357 11.74 -23.20 34.36
C SER A 357 10.25 -23.31 34.65
N PRO A 358 9.64 -24.51 34.53
CA PRO A 358 8.23 -24.70 34.87
C PRO A 358 7.94 -24.46 36.36
N ALA A 359 8.96 -24.53 37.23
CA ALA A 359 8.82 -24.33 38.68
C ALA A 359 8.40 -22.90 39.08
N GLY A 360 8.51 -21.92 38.17
CA GLY A 360 8.11 -20.52 38.41
C GLY A 360 6.76 -20.13 37.79
N CYS A 361 6.13 -21.01 37.01
CA CYS A 361 4.84 -20.72 36.38
C CYS A 361 3.69 -21.06 37.33
N ALA A 362 2.76 -20.13 37.56
CA ALA A 362 1.52 -20.44 38.27
C ALA A 362 0.72 -21.52 37.48
N PRO A 363 0.15 -22.53 38.15
CA PRO A 363 -0.45 -23.71 37.50
C PRO A 363 -1.72 -23.44 36.67
N ARG A 364 -2.21 -22.20 36.64
CA ARG A 364 -3.48 -21.82 35.99
C ARG A 364 -3.33 -20.96 34.73
N ALA A 365 -2.11 -20.75 34.23
CA ALA A 365 -1.83 -19.84 33.13
C ALA A 365 -0.98 -20.48 32.02
N GLU A 366 -1.28 -21.72 31.60
CA GLU A 366 -0.63 -22.23 30.39
C GLU A 366 -1.24 -21.55 29.16
N LEU A 367 -0.39 -20.86 28.39
CA LEU A 367 -0.79 -20.26 27.13
C LEU A 367 -1.09 -21.32 26.09
N PRO A 368 -1.93 -21.03 25.07
CA PRO A 368 -2.08 -21.90 23.92
C PRO A 368 -0.72 -22.25 23.29
N ALA A 369 -0.57 -23.49 22.83
CA ALA A 369 0.72 -23.98 22.32
C ALA A 369 1.25 -23.15 21.13
N LEU A 370 0.35 -22.62 20.29
CA LEU A 370 0.72 -21.75 19.17
C LEU A 370 1.17 -20.37 19.65
N GLU A 371 0.52 -19.80 20.66
CA GLU A 371 0.96 -18.55 21.29
C GLU A 371 2.33 -18.71 21.95
N THR A 372 2.53 -19.81 22.70
CA THR A 372 3.83 -20.18 23.29
C THR A 372 4.92 -20.25 22.23
N THR A 373 4.62 -20.87 21.08
CA THR A 373 5.56 -20.98 19.95
C THR A 373 5.87 -19.61 19.35
N LEU A 374 4.86 -18.75 19.15
CA LEU A 374 5.04 -17.38 18.66
C LEU A 374 5.92 -16.55 19.60
N ARG A 375 5.67 -16.61 20.92
CA ARG A 375 6.47 -15.91 21.94
C ARG A 375 7.92 -16.41 21.97
N ALA A 376 8.12 -17.72 21.86
CA ALA A 376 9.46 -18.30 21.77
C ALA A 376 10.21 -17.85 20.52
N LEU A 377 9.54 -17.80 19.35
CA LEU A 377 10.12 -17.27 18.11
C LEU A 377 10.51 -15.80 18.26
N ALA A 378 9.59 -14.98 18.76
CA ALA A 378 9.81 -13.55 18.99
C ALA A 378 11.01 -13.32 19.92
N GLY A 379 11.02 -13.96 21.10
CA GLY A 379 12.11 -13.83 22.07
C GLY A 379 13.45 -14.33 21.56
N THR A 380 13.47 -15.43 20.77
CA THR A 380 14.71 -15.99 20.20
C THR A 380 15.31 -15.07 19.14
N TRP A 381 14.48 -14.49 18.26
CA TRP A 381 14.99 -13.81 17.07
C TRP A 381 15.09 -12.29 17.18
N LEU A 382 14.21 -11.68 17.98
CA LEU A 382 14.14 -10.22 18.19
C LEU A 382 14.74 -9.80 19.53
N GLY A 383 14.81 -10.70 20.52
CA GLY A 383 15.22 -10.34 21.88
C GLY A 383 14.18 -9.49 22.59
N ARG A 384 14.62 -8.51 23.39
CA ARG A 384 13.72 -7.57 24.07
C ARG A 384 13.43 -6.38 23.16
N VAL A 385 12.16 -6.13 22.89
CA VAL A 385 11.68 -5.05 22.02
C VAL A 385 10.43 -4.46 22.64
N ASP A 386 10.35 -3.12 22.69
CA ASP A 386 9.10 -2.46 23.08
C ASP A 386 8.11 -2.50 21.92
N LEU A 387 7.09 -3.35 22.05
CA LEU A 387 6.01 -3.50 21.06
C LEU A 387 4.80 -2.61 21.36
N ARG A 388 4.85 -1.77 22.40
CA ARG A 388 3.75 -0.87 22.72
C ARG A 388 3.59 0.19 21.62
N PRO A 389 2.35 0.55 21.25
CA PRO A 389 2.12 1.67 20.36
C PRO A 389 2.77 2.95 20.92
N PRO A 390 3.43 3.78 20.08
CA PRO A 390 3.92 5.08 20.52
C PRO A 390 2.73 5.91 21.04
N GLY A 391 2.79 6.31 22.32
CA GLY A 391 1.71 7.04 23.01
C GLY A 391 0.81 6.18 23.92
N ALA A 392 0.98 4.86 23.96
CA ALA A 392 0.32 4.04 24.97
C ALA A 392 0.97 4.28 26.35
N VAL A 393 0.35 5.16 27.15
CA VAL A 393 0.71 5.34 28.56
C VAL A 393 0.54 3.98 29.24
N ALA A 394 1.56 3.55 30.00
CA ALA A 394 1.50 2.27 30.70
C ALA A 394 0.21 2.20 31.51
N ALA A 395 -0.66 1.23 31.21
CA ALA A 395 -1.78 0.91 32.07
C ALA A 395 -1.18 0.44 33.40
N VAL A 396 -1.06 1.37 34.35
CA VAL A 396 -0.79 1.06 35.74
C VAL A 396 -1.95 0.16 36.15
N HIS A 397 -1.65 -1.10 36.47
CA HIS A 397 -2.59 -1.97 37.16
C HIS A 397 -2.93 -1.30 38.49
N VAL A 398 -3.97 -0.47 38.50
CA VAL A 398 -4.64 -0.08 39.73
C VAL A 398 -5.31 -1.37 40.21
N VAL A 399 -4.71 -1.96 41.24
CA VAL A 399 -5.37 -3.01 42.03
C VAL A 399 -6.55 -2.29 42.70
N GLU A 400 -7.71 -2.35 42.06
CA GLU A 400 -8.92 -1.75 42.60
C GLU A 400 -9.36 -2.57 43.82
N VAL A 401 -9.12 -1.98 44.99
CA VAL A 401 -9.67 -2.46 46.25
C VAL A 401 -11.18 -2.33 46.16
N VAL A 402 -11.85 -3.47 46.18
CA VAL A 402 -13.29 -3.66 46.23
C VAL A 402 -13.93 -2.66 47.20
N LYS A 403 -14.80 -1.80 46.69
CA LYS A 403 -15.91 -1.23 47.46
C LYS A 403 -17.23 -1.59 46.78
N LEU A 404 -18.00 -2.35 47.53
CA LEU A 404 -19.36 -2.78 47.22
C LEU A 404 -20.33 -1.58 47.19
N VAL A 405 -21.49 -1.90 46.60
CA VAL A 405 -22.86 -1.38 46.80
C VAL A 405 -23.39 -0.20 45.95
N PRO A 406 -24.73 -0.15 45.69
CA PRO A 406 -25.28 -0.18 44.33
C PRO A 406 -26.44 0.82 44.08
N TRP A 407 -26.59 1.38 42.88
CA TRP A 407 -27.75 2.25 42.58
C TRP A 407 -27.97 2.23 41.07
N TYR A 408 -29.16 2.25 40.48
CA TYR A 408 -30.54 1.88 40.83
C TYR A 408 -31.28 1.84 39.46
N GLU A 409 -32.49 1.31 39.48
CA GLU A 409 -33.41 0.95 38.40
C GLU A 409 -33.73 2.02 37.35
N GLY A 410 -34.23 1.53 36.20
CA GLY A 410 -34.86 2.30 35.13
C GLY A 410 -35.71 1.38 34.26
N GLU A 411 -36.87 1.00 34.81
CA GLU A 411 -38.13 0.67 34.09
C GLU A 411 -38.48 1.86 33.15
N ASP A 412 -39.26 1.81 32.06
CA ASP A 412 -40.43 1.02 31.69
C ASP A 412 -40.70 1.18 30.18
N GLU A 413 -41.32 0.16 29.59
CA GLU A 413 -42.02 0.20 28.30
C GLU A 413 -43.46 0.70 28.48
N ALA A 414 -43.91 1.66 27.67
CA ALA A 414 -45.32 1.92 27.36
C ALA A 414 -45.38 2.71 26.04
N SER A 415 -45.82 2.11 24.93
CA SER A 415 -47.22 1.99 24.47
C SER A 415 -47.91 3.36 24.30
N GLY A 416 -48.36 3.65 23.08
CA GLY A 416 -49.04 4.90 22.74
C GLY A 416 -49.41 4.99 21.27
N GLU A 417 -50.58 4.44 20.98
CA GLU A 417 -51.24 4.26 19.69
C GLU A 417 -51.99 5.53 19.20
N THR A 418 -52.31 5.55 17.90
CA THR A 418 -53.36 6.31 17.19
C THR A 418 -53.14 7.79 16.80
N ALA A 419 -53.28 8.08 15.50
CA ALA A 419 -54.45 8.79 14.95
C ALA A 419 -54.40 8.89 13.40
N ASP A 420 -55.44 8.31 12.78
CA ASP A 420 -55.97 8.63 11.45
C ASP A 420 -56.41 10.10 11.33
N VAL A 421 -56.16 10.74 10.17
CA VAL A 421 -57.03 11.72 9.43
C VAL A 421 -56.40 11.86 8.02
N ALA A 422 -56.90 11.22 6.95
CA ALA A 422 -58.01 11.56 6.04
C ALA A 422 -57.69 12.57 4.91
N GLU A 423 -58.05 12.16 3.68
CA GLU A 423 -58.41 12.93 2.45
C GLU A 423 -57.32 13.81 1.79
N GLY A 424 -57.17 13.93 0.47
CA GLY A 424 -57.95 13.56 -0.73
C GLY A 424 -57.41 14.38 -1.92
N PHE A 425 -57.88 14.08 -3.14
CA PHE A 425 -57.64 14.77 -4.44
C PHE A 425 -56.27 14.55 -5.14
N VAL A 426 -56.07 14.16 -6.42
CA VAL A 426 -56.80 13.92 -7.70
C VAL A 426 -56.04 14.67 -8.82
N ASN A 427 -55.91 13.99 -9.98
CA ASN A 427 -55.39 14.40 -11.31
C ASN A 427 -53.85 14.41 -11.48
N GLY A 428 -53.24 13.84 -12.52
CA GLY A 428 -53.75 13.32 -13.79
C GLY A 428 -53.19 14.14 -14.97
N LEU A 429 -52.52 13.45 -15.91
CA LEU A 429 -52.12 13.88 -17.27
C LEU A 429 -50.94 14.88 -17.33
N GLN A 430 -50.00 14.85 -18.28
CA GLN A 430 -49.96 14.23 -19.61
C GLN A 430 -48.50 14.07 -20.04
#